data_AF-A0A967YQ03-F1
#
_entry.id   AF-A0A967YQ03-F1
#
_cell.length_a   1.000
_cell.length_b   1.000
_cell.length_c   1.000
_cell.angle_alpha   90.00
_cell.angle_beta   90.00
_cell.angle_gamma   90.00
#
_symmetry.space_group_name_H-M   'P 1'
#
loop_
_entity.id
_entity.type
_entity.pdbx_description
1 polymer ?
#
loop_
_entity_poly.entity_id
_entity_poly.type
_entity_poly.pdbx_seq_one_letter_code
_entity_poly.pdbx_strand_id
1 'polypeptide(L)'
;MREAIFIALIVLVLSGCSKENETVKPGDSPFVDRYMKNVTQLTFEGDNGEAYFSPDDRKLIYQSNRGGYACDKIWVMNIDGSDKRRLSPDHGAHTCSFFFPDGKKIIFASTSHLPGDCPPRPKLSR
;
A
#
# COMPACT_ATOMS: atom_id res chain seq x y z
N MET A 1 -11.53 -43.44 -61.91
CA MET A 1 -11.88 -42.00 -61.82
C MET A 1 -12.29 -41.69 -60.39
N ARG A 2 -11.42 -41.02 -59.63
CA ARG A 2 -11.69 -40.12 -58.49
C ARG A 2 -10.40 -40.00 -57.66
N GLU A 3 -9.55 -39.06 -58.05
CA GLU A 3 -8.45 -38.58 -57.24
C GLU A 3 -8.99 -37.52 -56.26
N ALA A 4 -8.77 -37.70 -54.96
CA ALA A 4 -9.16 -36.75 -53.93
C ALA A 4 -7.97 -35.84 -53.62
N ILE A 5 -8.05 -34.57 -54.03
CA ILE A 5 -7.05 -33.54 -53.74
C ILE A 5 -7.29 -33.03 -52.32
N PHE A 6 -6.36 -33.31 -51.40
CA PHE A 6 -6.34 -32.71 -50.06
C PHE A 6 -5.77 -31.29 -50.14
N ILE A 7 -6.59 -30.27 -49.87
CA ILE A 7 -6.16 -28.88 -49.73
C ILE A 7 -5.72 -28.68 -48.26
N ALA A 8 -4.44 -28.42 -48.03
CA ALA A 8 -3.91 -28.05 -46.72
C ALA A 8 -4.20 -26.57 -46.44
N LEU A 9 -5.08 -26.29 -45.46
CA LEU A 9 -5.36 -24.96 -44.93
C LEU A 9 -4.26 -24.59 -43.92
N ILE A 10 -3.35 -23.70 -44.29
CA ILE A 10 -2.34 -23.13 -43.39
C ILE A 10 -3.02 -22.01 -42.58
N VAL A 11 -3.27 -22.26 -41.29
CA VAL A 11 -3.72 -21.23 -40.34
C VAL A 11 -2.48 -20.55 -39.76
N LEU A 12 -2.21 -19.31 -40.18
CA LEU A 12 -1.21 -18.45 -39.55
C LEU A 12 -1.77 -17.95 -38.21
N VAL A 13 -1.27 -18.49 -37.10
CA VAL A 13 -1.55 -17.95 -35.75
C VAL A 13 -0.57 -16.82 -35.49
N LEU A 14 -1.05 -15.58 -35.56
CA LEU A 14 -0.31 -14.39 -35.11
C LEU A 14 -0.31 -14.38 -33.58
N SER A 15 0.76 -14.88 -32.95
CA SER A 15 1.01 -14.64 -31.54
C SER A 15 1.36 -13.16 -31.34
N GLY A 16 0.37 -12.37 -30.93
CA GLY A 16 0.59 -11.03 -30.40
C GLY A 16 1.27 -11.12 -29.04
N CYS A 17 2.50 -10.60 -28.92
CA CYS A 17 3.14 -10.42 -27.62
C CYS A 17 2.44 -9.29 -26.85
N SER A 18 1.57 -9.61 -25.90
CA SER A 18 1.24 -8.67 -24.84
C SER A 18 2.39 -8.64 -23.84
N LYS A 19 3.00 -7.47 -23.61
CA LYS A 19 3.83 -7.27 -22.42
C LYS A 19 2.88 -7.34 -21.21
N GLU A 20 2.86 -8.48 -20.52
CA GLU A 20 2.29 -8.54 -19.19
C GLU A 20 3.12 -7.63 -18.29
N ASN A 21 2.48 -6.66 -17.64
CA ASN A 21 3.10 -5.99 -16.51
C ASN A 21 3.24 -7.05 -15.41
N GLU A 22 4.45 -7.55 -15.18
CA GLU A 22 4.74 -8.46 -14.07
C GLU A 22 4.31 -7.80 -12.77
N THR A 23 3.21 -8.29 -12.21
CA THR A 23 2.84 -8.01 -10.84
C THR A 23 3.77 -8.85 -9.98
N VAL A 24 4.78 -8.21 -9.38
CA VAL A 24 5.68 -8.86 -8.42
C VAL A 24 4.82 -9.47 -7.31
N LYS A 25 4.76 -10.80 -7.25
CA LYS A 25 4.03 -11.53 -6.24
C LYS A 25 4.90 -11.64 -4.98
N PRO A 26 4.27 -11.70 -3.79
CA PRO A 26 4.99 -12.13 -2.59
C PRO A 26 5.62 -13.50 -2.86
N GLY A 27 6.95 -13.60 -2.84
CA GLY A 27 7.67 -14.82 -3.25
C GLY A 27 8.64 -14.68 -4.43
N ASP A 28 8.71 -13.51 -5.07
CA ASP A 28 9.53 -13.33 -6.28
C ASP A 28 10.95 -12.80 -5.99
N SER A 29 11.29 -12.54 -4.72
CA SER A 29 12.61 -12.06 -4.31
C SER A 29 13.36 -13.14 -3.52
N PRO A 30 14.37 -13.80 -4.11
CA PRO A 30 15.14 -14.84 -3.44
C PRO A 30 15.78 -14.40 -2.11
N PHE A 31 16.01 -13.09 -1.94
CA PHE A 31 16.49 -12.53 -0.69
C PHE A 31 15.39 -12.41 0.38
N VAL A 32 14.21 -11.91 -0.01
CA VAL A 32 13.05 -11.80 0.90
C VAL A 32 12.63 -13.19 1.36
N ASP A 33 12.53 -14.16 0.45
CA ASP A 33 11.99 -15.49 0.79
C ASP A 33 12.89 -16.29 1.73
N ARG A 34 14.19 -15.98 1.76
CA ARG A 34 15.15 -16.61 2.67
C ARG A 34 14.95 -16.18 4.12
N TYR A 35 14.60 -14.91 4.36
CA TYR A 35 14.57 -14.32 5.71
C TYR A 35 13.17 -13.93 6.18
N MET A 36 12.29 -13.55 5.26
CA MET A 36 10.91 -13.17 5.51
C MET A 36 9.98 -14.24 4.95
N LYS A 37 9.40 -15.02 5.86
CA LYS A 37 8.38 -16.01 5.53
C LYS A 37 7.01 -15.47 5.97
N ASN A 38 5.95 -15.86 5.26
CA ASN A 38 4.57 -15.51 5.60
C ASN A 38 4.28 -13.99 5.62
N VAL A 39 4.91 -13.24 4.73
CA VAL A 39 4.62 -11.80 4.57
C VAL A 39 3.16 -11.62 4.15
N THR A 40 2.41 -10.83 4.91
CA THR A 40 0.99 -10.57 4.68
C THR A 40 0.78 -9.08 4.45
N GLN A 41 0.08 -8.72 3.38
CA GLN A 41 -0.35 -7.34 3.14
C GLN A 41 -1.59 -7.01 3.98
N LEU A 42 -1.54 -5.90 4.74
CA LEU A 42 -2.63 -5.50 5.65
C LEU A 42 -3.50 -4.35 5.09
N THR A 43 -2.98 -3.59 4.12
CA THR A 43 -3.63 -2.41 3.51
C THR A 43 -3.80 -2.58 2.01
N PHE A 44 -4.96 -2.23 1.49
CA PHE A 44 -5.35 -2.42 0.09
C PHE A 44 -5.87 -1.13 -0.58
N GLU A 45 -5.75 0.00 0.11
CA GLU A 45 -6.17 1.31 -0.36
C GLU A 45 -5.26 2.41 0.21
N GLY A 46 -5.26 3.56 -0.46
CA GLY A 46 -4.42 4.69 -0.10
C GLY A 46 -2.94 4.47 -0.36
N ASP A 47 -2.18 5.54 -0.22
CA ASP A 47 -0.74 5.53 0.00
C ASP A 47 -0.51 5.33 1.50
N ASN A 48 0.36 4.38 1.87
CA ASN A 48 0.58 3.96 3.25
C ASN A 48 2.07 3.94 3.54
N GLY A 49 2.47 4.58 4.64
CA GLY A 49 3.86 4.72 5.03
C GLY A 49 4.03 4.70 6.55
N GLU A 50 5.29 4.64 7.00
CA GLU A 50 5.73 4.73 8.39
C GLU A 50 4.79 4.07 9.41
N ALA A 51 5.09 2.81 9.78
CA ALA A 51 4.31 2.06 10.76
C ALA A 51 5.15 1.62 11.96
N TYR A 52 4.53 1.59 13.14
CA TYR A 52 5.15 1.14 14.39
C TYR A 52 4.21 0.25 15.19
N PHE A 53 4.77 -0.75 15.86
CA PHE A 53 4.03 -1.60 16.81
C PHE A 53 3.71 -0.84 18.10
N SER A 54 2.55 -1.16 18.68
CA SER A 54 2.27 -0.80 20.07
C SER A 54 3.20 -1.57 21.03
N PRO A 55 3.44 -1.08 22.25
CA PRO A 55 4.36 -1.74 23.20
C PRO A 55 3.95 -3.16 23.61
N ASP A 56 2.68 -3.53 23.38
CA ASP A 56 2.12 -4.86 23.64
C ASP A 56 2.01 -5.73 22.38
N ASP A 57 2.55 -5.29 21.25
CA ASP A 57 2.55 -5.97 19.94
C ASP A 57 1.16 -6.30 19.37
N ARG A 58 0.08 -5.70 19.90
CA ARG A 58 -1.28 -5.99 19.44
C ARG A 58 -1.79 -5.08 18.33
N LYS A 59 -1.17 -3.90 18.17
CA LYS A 59 -1.62 -2.87 17.24
C LYS A 59 -0.48 -2.30 16.41
N LEU A 60 -0.85 -1.74 15.27
CA LEU A 60 0.02 -0.92 14.42
C LEU A 60 -0.55 0.49 14.38
N ILE A 61 0.30 1.49 14.55
CA ILE A 61 0.02 2.88 14.18
C ILE A 61 0.75 3.18 12.88
N TYR A 62 0.09 3.85 11.93
CA TYR A 62 0.63 4.05 10.60
C TYR A 62 0.06 5.30 9.92
N GLN A 63 0.76 5.77 8.88
CA GLN A 63 0.30 6.86 8.03
C GLN A 63 -0.51 6.33 6.87
N SER A 64 -1.61 7.00 6.55
CA SER A 64 -2.37 6.69 5.34
C SER A 64 -3.24 7.85 4.88
N ASN A 65 -3.33 8.01 3.57
CA ASN A 65 -4.30 8.91 2.92
C ASN A 65 -5.60 8.19 2.47
N ARG A 66 -5.80 6.94 2.93
CA ARG A 66 -6.99 6.13 2.64
C ARG A 66 -8.31 6.86 2.90
N GLY A 67 -9.35 6.51 2.15
CA GLY A 67 -10.61 7.24 2.19
C GLY A 67 -10.61 8.54 1.36
N GLY A 68 -9.57 8.74 0.54
CA GLY A 68 -9.50 9.86 -0.40
C GLY A 68 -8.98 11.17 0.20
N TYR A 69 -8.29 11.13 1.34
CA TYR A 69 -7.66 12.32 1.90
C TYR A 69 -6.53 12.80 0.98
N ALA A 70 -6.41 14.13 0.85
CA ALA A 70 -5.37 14.72 0.00
C ALA A 70 -3.95 14.66 0.63
N CYS A 71 -3.85 14.34 1.92
CA CYS A 71 -2.62 14.23 2.69
C CYS A 71 -2.75 13.19 3.82
N ASP A 72 -1.62 12.81 4.38
CA ASP A 72 -1.54 11.73 5.37
C ASP A 72 -2.30 12.05 6.66
N LYS A 73 -2.97 11.02 7.15
CA LYS A 73 -3.60 10.95 8.46
C LYS A 73 -2.96 9.82 9.27
N ILE A 74 -3.12 9.89 10.59
CA ILE A 74 -2.67 8.83 11.49
C ILE A 74 -3.80 7.84 11.72
N TRP A 75 -3.51 6.57 11.48
CA TRP A 75 -4.43 5.46 11.63
C TRP A 75 -3.86 4.43 12.59
N VAL A 76 -4.74 3.63 13.18
CA VAL A 76 -4.41 2.45 13.97
C VAL A 76 -5.18 1.25 13.47
N MET A 77 -4.60 0.07 13.59
CA MET A 77 -5.25 -1.21 13.33
C MET A 77 -4.73 -2.27 14.29
N ASN A 78 -5.42 -3.41 14.38
CA ASN A 78 -4.86 -4.62 14.98
C ASN A 78 -3.78 -5.22 14.07
N ILE A 79 -2.87 -6.02 14.63
CA ILE A 79 -1.77 -6.65 13.88
C ILE A 79 -2.24 -7.60 12.76
N ASP A 80 -3.47 -8.11 12.84
CA ASP A 80 -4.12 -8.93 11.82
C ASP A 80 -4.77 -8.10 10.69
N GLY A 81 -4.66 -6.76 10.76
CA GLY A 81 -5.26 -5.83 9.82
C GLY A 81 -6.72 -5.48 10.11
N SER A 82 -7.34 -6.00 11.17
CA SER A 82 -8.71 -5.63 11.57
C SER A 82 -8.77 -4.30 12.33
N ASP A 83 -9.98 -3.81 12.59
CA ASP A 83 -10.25 -2.60 13.42
C ASP A 83 -9.46 -1.35 12.98
N LYS A 84 -9.39 -1.13 11.67
CA LYS A 84 -8.69 0.05 11.14
C LYS A 84 -9.49 1.32 11.41
N ARG A 85 -8.94 2.26 12.17
CA ARG A 85 -9.59 3.54 12.50
C ARG A 85 -8.62 4.70 12.55
N ARG A 86 -9.11 5.90 12.22
CA ARG A 86 -8.31 7.14 12.25
C ARG A 86 -8.17 7.65 13.69
N LEU A 87 -6.99 8.19 14.00
CA LEU A 87 -6.68 8.83 15.29
C LEU A 87 -6.44 10.33 15.17
N SER A 88 -5.87 10.80 14.06
CA SER A 88 -5.65 12.23 13.86
C SER A 88 -6.93 12.97 13.45
N PRO A 89 -7.04 14.30 13.65
CA PRO A 89 -8.09 15.13 13.08
C PRO A 89 -8.19 15.05 11.53
N ASP A 90 -9.28 15.60 10.98
CA ASP A 90 -9.48 15.67 9.52
C ASP A 90 -8.63 16.77 8.88
N HIS A 91 -8.39 17.85 9.63
CA HIS A 91 -7.71 19.05 9.15
C HIS A 91 -6.19 19.00 9.40
N GLY A 92 -5.41 19.29 8.36
CA GLY A 92 -3.95 19.28 8.36
C GLY A 92 -3.35 17.92 7.99
N ALA A 93 -2.07 17.91 7.63
CA ALA A 93 -1.30 16.67 7.48
C ALA A 93 -0.81 16.18 8.85
N HIS A 94 -0.72 14.87 9.01
CA HIS A 94 -0.24 14.23 10.22
C HIS A 94 0.70 13.08 9.91
N THR A 95 1.87 13.09 10.53
CA THR A 95 2.97 12.15 10.23
C THR A 95 3.74 11.76 11.49
N CYS A 96 4.72 10.86 11.32
CA CYS A 96 5.73 10.45 12.30
C CYS A 96 5.12 10.07 13.66
N SER A 97 4.06 9.26 13.61
CA SER A 97 3.34 8.87 14.82
C SER A 97 4.04 7.77 15.59
N PHE A 98 3.96 7.79 16.92
CA PHE A 98 4.55 6.75 17.78
C PHE A 98 3.73 6.54 19.06
N PHE A 99 3.77 5.31 19.61
CA PHE A 99 3.15 4.98 20.88
C PHE A 99 4.05 5.34 22.06
N PHE A 100 3.48 5.87 23.14
CA PHE A 100 4.21 5.98 24.40
C PHE A 100 4.46 4.58 25.01
N PRO A 101 5.52 4.40 25.82
CA PRO A 101 5.83 3.10 26.43
C PRO A 101 4.70 2.50 27.28
N ASP A 102 3.83 3.33 27.84
CA ASP A 102 2.68 2.89 28.64
C ASP A 102 1.49 2.42 27.78
N GLY A 103 1.54 2.59 26.46
CA GLY A 103 0.48 2.26 25.51
C GLY A 103 -0.77 3.13 25.61
N LYS A 104 -0.80 4.15 26.48
CA LYS A 104 -2.00 4.97 26.75
C LYS A 104 -2.05 6.24 25.92
N LYS A 105 -0.91 6.67 25.37
CA LYS A 105 -0.76 7.90 24.60
C LYS A 105 -0.04 7.64 23.29
N ILE A 106 -0.25 8.56 22.36
CA ILE A 106 0.51 8.63 21.12
C ILE A 106 1.07 10.04 20.96
N ILE A 107 2.12 10.16 20.16
CA ILE A 107 2.62 11.43 19.63
C ILE A 107 2.56 11.37 18.11
N PHE A 108 2.36 12.51 17.45
CA PHE A 108 2.47 12.66 16.00
C PHE A 108 2.78 14.14 15.66
N ALA A 109 3.41 14.37 14.52
CA ALA A 109 3.59 15.71 13.97
C ALA A 109 2.30 16.18 13.30
N SER A 110 1.98 17.48 13.39
CA SER A 110 0.73 18.01 12.83
C SER A 110 0.86 19.42 12.26
N THR A 111 0.23 19.63 11.11
CA THR A 111 0.06 20.96 10.52
C THR A 111 -1.34 21.54 10.73
N SER A 112 -2.14 21.01 11.67
CA SER A 112 -3.54 21.42 11.87
C SER A 112 -3.69 22.89 12.32
N HIS A 113 -2.62 23.51 12.79
CA HIS A 113 -2.59 24.94 13.10
C HIS A 113 -2.53 25.85 11.86
N LEU A 114 -2.26 25.31 10.68
CA LEU A 114 -2.23 26.05 9.41
C LEU A 114 -3.63 26.09 8.77
N PRO A 115 -3.94 27.11 7.94
CA PRO A 115 -5.18 27.15 7.18
C PRO A 115 -5.20 26.11 6.04
N GLY A 116 -6.39 25.65 5.69
CA GLY A 116 -6.64 24.66 4.61
C GLY A 116 -6.42 23.21 5.03
N ASP A 117 -7.12 22.28 4.39
CA ASP A 117 -7.20 20.88 4.84
C ASP A 117 -5.86 20.13 4.77
N CYS A 118 -4.99 20.50 3.84
CA CYS A 118 -3.67 19.90 3.63
C CYS A 118 -2.66 20.97 3.20
N PRO A 119 -1.40 20.88 3.66
CA PRO A 119 -0.34 21.77 3.18
C PRO A 119 -0.13 21.59 1.67
N PRO A 120 0.26 22.65 0.94
CA PRO A 120 0.54 22.56 -0.48
C PRO A 120 1.72 21.60 -0.72
N ARG A 121 1.64 20.80 -1.78
CA ARG A 121 2.76 19.94 -2.16
C ARG A 121 4.01 20.80 -2.42
N PRO A 122 5.20 20.36 -1.94
CA PRO A 122 6.44 21.04 -2.27
C PRO A 122 6.60 21.16 -3.78
N LYS A 123 7.00 22.34 -4.25
CA LYS A 123 7.42 22.50 -5.65
C LYS A 123 8.73 21.75 -5.82
N LEU A 124 8.71 20.69 -6.62
CA LEU A 124 9.93 20.01 -7.01
C LEU A 124 10.77 20.98 -7.83
N SER A 125 12.04 21.17 -7.45
CA SER A 125 13.01 21.87 -8.29
C SER A 125 13.13 21.13 -9.62
N ARG A 126 13.06 21.86 -10.73
CA ARG A 126 13.31 21.33 -12.08
C ARG A 126 14.79 21.23 -12.35
#